data_AF-A0A1Z9SFI4-F1
#
_entry.id   AF-A0A1Z9SFI4-F1
#
_cell.length_a   1.000
_cell.length_b   1.000
_cell.length_c   1.000
_cell.angle_alpha   90.00
_cell.angle_beta   90.00
_cell.angle_gamma   90.00
#
_symmetry.space_group_name_H-M   'P 1'
#
loop_
_entity.id
_entity.type
_entity.pdbx_description
1 polymer ?
#
loop_
_entity_poly.entity_id
_entity_poly.type
_entity_poly.pdbx_seq_one_letter_code
_entity_poly.pdbx_strand_id
1 'polypeptide(L)' 'MSNPSDALKGEAEAVGLHKLEGRHWDELQKALDAKQKHTRGMPDDLTIWDEPAHVYRAGDEA' A
#
# COMPACT_ATOMS: atom_id res chain seq x y z
N MET A 1 -17.38 -11.59 -11.61
CA MET A 1 -16.69 -11.60 -10.31
C MET A 1 -15.32 -12.19 -10.59
N SER A 2 -14.27 -11.38 -10.56
CA SER A 2 -12.91 -11.85 -10.87
C SER A 2 -12.35 -12.54 -9.63
N ASN A 3 -11.85 -13.76 -9.77
CA ASN A 3 -11.17 -14.42 -8.65
C ASN A 3 -9.92 -13.59 -8.27
N PRO A 4 -9.63 -13.40 -6.97
CA PRO A 4 -8.38 -12.77 -6.54
C PRO A 4 -7.20 -13.58 -7.09
N SER A 5 -6.23 -12.88 -7.67
CA SER A 5 -5.03 -13.52 -8.22
C SER A 5 -4.24 -14.22 -7.11
N ASP A 6 -3.55 -15.30 -7.44
CA ASP A 6 -2.73 -16.02 -6.46
C ASP A 6 -1.59 -15.14 -5.90
N ALA A 7 -1.13 -14.17 -6.70
CA ALA A 7 -0.19 -13.14 -6.26
C ALA A 7 -0.78 -12.26 -5.14
N LEU A 8 -2.03 -11.79 -5.30
CA LEU A 8 -2.70 -10.96 -4.29
C LEU A 8 -2.89 -11.72 -2.97
N LYS A 9 -3.21 -13.01 -3.04
CA LYS A 9 -3.33 -13.86 -1.84
C LYS A 9 -2.00 -14.00 -1.12
N GLY A 10 -0.90 -14.22 -1.86
CA GLY A 10 0.44 -14.31 -1.29
C GLY A 10 0.90 -13.02 -0.61
N GLU A 11 0.63 -11.86 -1.23
CA GLU A 11 0.93 -10.56 -0.61
C GLU A 11 0.10 -10.32 0.65
N ALA A 12 -1.19 -10.65 0.62
CA ALA A 12 -2.06 -10.54 1.79
C ALA A 12 -1.58 -11.42 2.95
N GLU A 13 -1.12 -12.64 2.65
CA GLU A 13 -0.56 -13.55 3.66
C GLU A 13 0.75 -13.01 4.26
N ALA A 14 1.63 -12.44 3.43
CA ALA A 14 2.91 -11.87 3.88
C ALA A 14 2.74 -10.71 4.89
N VAL A 15 1.62 -9.98 4.82
CA VAL A 15 1.29 -8.89 5.75
C VAL A 15 0.34 -9.32 6.88
N GLY A 16 0.04 -10.62 7.00
CA GLY A 16 -0.74 -11.18 8.10
C GLY A 16 -2.26 -11.20 7.90
N LEU A 17 -2.76 -10.95 6.69
CA LEU A 17 -4.19 -10.95 6.38
C LEU A 17 -4.72 -12.37 6.10
N HIS A 18 -4.75 -13.21 7.13
CA HIS A 18 -5.11 -14.63 6.99
C HIS A 18 -6.62 -14.93 7.02
N LYS A 19 -7.47 -13.94 7.31
CA LYS A 19 -8.93 -14.12 7.53
C LYS A 19 -9.79 -13.51 6.42
N LEU A 20 -9.22 -13.30 5.25
CA LEU A 20 -9.95 -12.74 4.12
C LEU A 20 -10.83 -13.84 3.50
N GLU A 21 -12.12 -13.54 3.35
CA GLU A 21 -13.15 -14.46 2.87
C GLU A 21 -13.92 -13.77 1.74
N GLY A 22 -14.38 -14.52 0.73
CA GLY A 22 -15.25 -14.06 -0.37
C GLY A 22 -15.26 -12.54 -0.63
N ARG A 23 -16.20 -11.84 0.02
CA ARG A 23 -16.42 -10.39 -0.10
C ARG A 23 -15.21 -9.52 0.28
N HIS A 24 -14.40 -9.93 1.26
CA HIS A 24 -13.18 -9.22 1.65
C HIS A 24 -12.18 -9.13 0.49
N TRP A 25 -12.12 -10.15 -0.37
CA TRP A 25 -11.25 -10.13 -1.55
C TRP A 25 -11.73 -9.15 -2.60
N ASP A 26 -13.05 -9.06 -2.82
CA ASP A 26 -13.63 -8.07 -3.73
C ASP A 26 -13.38 -6.63 -3.24
N GLU A 27 -13.49 -6.41 -1.93
CA GLU A 27 -13.22 -5.10 -1.30
C GLU A 27 -11.73 -4.75 -1.34
N LEU A 28 -10.84 -5.71 -1.10
CA LEU A 28 -9.40 -5.53 -1.23
C LEU A 28 -9.00 -5.19 -2.67
N GLN A 29 -9.55 -5.90 -3.66
CA GLN A 29 -9.29 -5.61 -5.07
C GLN A 29 -9.73 -4.19 -5.44
N LYS A 30 -10.93 -3.77 -5.03
CA LYS A 30 -11.42 -2.40 -5.25
C LYS A 30 -10.51 -1.35 -4.61
N ALA A 31 -10.03 -1.60 -3.39
CA ALA A 31 -9.12 -0.70 -2.70
C ALA A 31 -7.77 -0.58 -3.43
N LEU A 32 -7.25 -1.68 -3.98
CA LEU A 32 -6.02 -1.69 -4.78
C LEU A 32 -6.20 -0.94 -6.10
N ASP A 33 -7.31 -1.16 -6.80
CA ASP A 33 -7.63 -0.45 -8.04
C ASP A 33 -7.72 1.07 -7.79
N ALA A 34 -8.35 1.46 -6.67
CA ALA A 34 -8.42 2.86 -6.25
C ALA A 34 -7.04 3.43 -5.91
N LYS A 35 -6.22 2.69 -5.15
CA LYS A 35 -4.84 3.08 -4.82
C LYS A 35 -4.04 3.31 -6.10
N GLN A 36 -4.05 2.36 -7.03
CA GLN A 36 -3.31 2.45 -8.29
C GLN A 36 -3.74 3.68 -9.11
N LYS A 37 -5.05 3.97 -9.16
CA LYS A 37 -5.57 5.18 -9.81
C LYS A 37 -5.02 6.45 -9.17
N HIS A 38 -4.93 6.50 -7.84
CA HIS A 38 -4.44 7.68 -7.11
C HIS A 38 -2.92 7.83 -7.18
N THR A 39 -2.16 6.73 -7.18
CA THR A 39 -0.70 6.76 -7.19
C THR A 39 -0.10 6.86 -8.59
N ARG A 40 -0.87 6.62 -9.66
CA ARG A 40 -0.39 6.71 -11.06
C ARG A 40 0.21 8.08 -11.44
N GLY A 41 -0.20 9.14 -10.74
CA GLY A 41 0.34 10.49 -10.95
C GLY A 41 1.49 10.86 -10.01
N MET A 42 1.92 9.96 -9.12
CA MET A 42 3.07 10.23 -8.26
C MET A 42 4.35 10.10 -9.08
N PRO A 43 5.34 10.99 -8.85
CA PRO A 43 6.64 10.88 -9.50
C PRO A 43 7.33 9.58 -9.07
N ASP A 44 7.84 8.83 -10.04
CA ASP A 44 8.66 7.63 -9.80
C ASP A 44 10.16 7.99 -9.61
N ASP A 45 10.54 9.24 -9.83
CA ASP A 45 11.90 9.76 -9.83
C ASP A 45 12.31 10.51 -8.54
N LEU A 46 11.57 10.28 -7.45
CA LEU A 46 11.92 10.81 -6.15
C LEU A 46 13.32 10.33 -5.74
N THR A 47 14.16 11.29 -5.37
CA THR A 47 15.55 11.07 -4.97
C THR A 47 15.69 11.11 -3.45
N ILE A 48 16.87 10.75 -2.94
CA ILE A 48 17.19 10.88 -1.51
C ILE A 48 17.17 12.33 -1.02
N TRP A 49 17.18 13.30 -1.93
CA TRP A 49 17.12 14.73 -1.61
C TRP A 49 15.68 15.25 -1.51
N ASP A 50 14.71 14.47 -1.99
CA ASP A 50 13.29 14.74 -1.83
C ASP A 50 12.85 14.26 -0.44
N GLU A 51 13.10 15.11 0.56
CA GLU A 51 12.91 14.77 1.97
C GLU A 51 11.43 14.41 2.28
N PRO A 52 11.20 13.43 3.18
CA PRO A 52 9.86 13.15 3.69
C PRO A 52 9.21 14.39 4.30
N ALA A 53 7.91 14.58 4.08
CA ALA A 53 7.16 15.73 4.63
C ALA A 53 7.26 15.86 6.17
N HIS A 54 7.48 14.73 6.86
CA HIS A 54 7.71 14.69 8.29
C HIS A 54 9.01 13.92 8.56
N VAL A 55 10.05 14.65 8.96
CA VAL A 55 11.32 14.08 9.42
C VAL A 55 11.35 14.16 10.94
N TYR A 56 11.55 13.02 11.60
CA TYR A 56 11.80 13.02 13.04
C TYR A 56 13.05 13.83 13.34
N ARG A 57 12.91 14.83 14.21
CA ARG A 57 14.04 15.57 14.77
C ARG A 57 14.18 15.13 16.22
N ALA A 58 15.27 14.43 16.53
CA ALA A 58 15.68 14.28 17.92
C ALA A 58 15.91 15.71 18.43
N GLY A 59 15.09 16.17 19.37
CA GLY A 59 15.13 17.55 19.84
C GLY A 59 16.50 17.89 20.43
N ASP A 60 16.92 19.13 20.25
CA ASP A 60 17.81 19.79 21.19
C ASP A 60 17.08 19.85 22.54
N GLU A 61 17.25 18.81 23.36
CA GLU A 61 17.17 18.96 24.82
C GLU A 61 18.48 19.61 25.27
N ALA A 62 18.48 20.94 25.38
CA ALA A 62 19.47 21.72 26.12
C ALA A 62 18.78 22.90 26.82
#